data_AF-A0A0Q6YVI5-F1
#
_entry.id   AF-A0A0Q6YVI5-F1
#
_cell.length_a   1.000
_cell.length_b   1.000
_cell.length_c   1.000
_cell.angle_alpha   90.00
_cell.angle_beta   90.00
_cell.angle_gamma   90.00
#
_symmetry.space_group_name_H-M   'P 1'
#
loop_
_entity.id
_entity.type
_entity.pdbx_description
1 polymer ?
#
loop_
_entity_poly.entity_id
_entity_poly.type
_entity_poly.pdbx_seq_one_letter_code
_entity_poly.pdbx_strand_id
1 'polypeptide(L)'
;MSTSVTLHCNTTYGFSTCAAQLITDGLTVEEARRAGADNGWRHVNGRDYCAACSGSKIKPRLVVAVNAVEPLDSRVRADLRLQTAKRTLLPLVNGATAGDWWYNPERMWNGPGLHFGEEFVAAGPVDRPLCVAGTGPADNPQSMDDAAYIAAVGPEVGRAITGVLNEAFETVHQEQGLVETSLTQAAVDLADAILRTKGEQ
;
A
#
# COMPACT_ATOMS: atom_id res chain seq x y z
N MET A 1 7.75 15.16 -1.46
CA MET A 1 9.15 15.48 -1.14
C MET A 1 9.95 14.20 -1.35
N SER A 2 10.96 14.19 -2.23
CA SER A 2 11.80 13.01 -2.47
C SER A 2 13.16 13.21 -1.79
N THR A 3 13.56 12.24 -0.98
CA THR A 3 14.89 12.19 -0.33
C THR A 3 15.80 11.26 -1.13
N SER A 4 17.05 11.65 -1.32
CA SER A 4 18.05 10.85 -2.04
C SER A 4 19.39 10.86 -1.32
N VAL A 5 20.09 9.75 -1.35
CA VAL A 5 21.47 9.62 -0.83
C VAL A 5 22.43 9.48 -2.02
N THR A 6 23.54 10.21 -1.97
CA THR A 6 24.62 10.11 -2.96
C THR A 6 25.83 9.43 -2.33
N LEU A 7 26.31 8.33 -2.93
CA LEU A 7 27.57 7.69 -2.54
C LEU A 7 28.67 8.01 -3.55
N HIS A 8 29.86 8.32 -3.02
CA HIS A 8 31.06 8.58 -3.81
C HIS A 8 32.02 7.40 -3.73
N CYS A 9 32.71 7.11 -4.83
CA CYS A 9 33.81 6.16 -4.77
C CYS A 9 35.00 6.78 -4.03
N ASN A 10 35.44 6.10 -2.96
CA ASN A 10 36.50 6.59 -2.07
C ASN A 10 37.89 6.02 -2.40
N THR A 11 38.15 5.76 -3.69
CA THR A 11 39.45 5.26 -4.16
C THR A 11 40.28 6.40 -4.76
N THR A 12 41.55 6.49 -4.36
CA THR A 12 42.53 7.45 -4.88
C THR A 12 43.50 6.75 -5.82
N TYR A 13 43.67 7.26 -7.04
CA TYR A 13 44.68 6.80 -8.00
C TYR A 13 45.69 7.92 -8.28
N GLY A 14 46.93 7.74 -7.81
CA GLY A 14 48.08 8.61 -8.08
C GLY A 14 47.91 10.05 -7.57
N PHE A 15 47.13 10.86 -8.31
CA PHE A 15 46.87 12.27 -8.05
C PHE A 15 45.39 12.66 -8.20
N SER A 16 44.47 11.70 -8.31
CA SER A 16 43.03 11.98 -8.48
C SER A 16 42.15 10.99 -7.73
N THR A 17 40.98 11.45 -7.29
CA THR A 17 39.91 10.59 -6.75
C THR A 17 39.06 10.03 -7.88
N CYS A 18 38.51 8.84 -7.67
CA CYS A 18 37.55 8.26 -8.61
C CYS A 18 36.29 9.15 -8.69
N ALA A 19 35.98 9.68 -9.87
CA ALA A 19 34.82 10.55 -10.08
C ALA A 19 33.47 9.79 -10.18
N ALA A 20 33.43 8.51 -9.80
CA ALA A 20 32.21 7.72 -9.89
C ALA A 20 31.23 8.07 -8.76
N GLN A 21 29.96 8.26 -9.12
CA GLN A 21 28.87 8.60 -8.21
C GLN A 21 27.72 7.61 -8.34
N LEU A 22 27.07 7.31 -7.22
CA LEU A 22 25.80 6.58 -7.14
C LEU A 22 24.75 7.54 -6.58
N ILE A 23 23.68 7.77 -7.33
CA ILE A 23 22.49 8.48 -6.88
C ILE A 23 21.39 7.45 -6.64
N THR A 24 20.79 7.47 -5.45
CA THR A 24 19.75 6.52 -5.06
C THR A 24 18.68 7.19 -4.20
N ASP A 25 17.49 6.63 -4.23
CA ASP A 25 16.35 6.97 -3.39
C ASP A 25 16.40 6.32 -2.00
N GLY A 26 17.48 5.59 -1.68
CA GLY A 26 17.72 5.09 -0.34
C GLY A 26 17.63 6.21 0.70
N LEU A 27 16.90 5.96 1.77
CA LEU A 27 16.72 6.86 2.91
C LEU A 27 17.86 6.75 3.91
N THR A 28 18.62 5.64 3.85
CA THR A 28 19.79 5.38 4.69
C THR A 28 21.04 5.07 3.86
N VAL A 29 22.22 5.17 4.49
CA VAL A 29 23.50 4.81 3.85
C VAL A 29 23.54 3.31 3.52
N GLU A 30 22.97 2.48 4.39
CA GLU A 30 22.87 1.03 4.22
C GLU A 30 22.01 0.65 3.01
N GLU A 31 20.87 1.31 2.81
CA GLU A 31 20.03 1.16 1.62
C GLU A 31 20.78 1.59 0.36
N ALA A 32 21.47 2.73 0.42
CA ALA A 32 22.26 3.20 -0.70
C ALA A 32 23.39 2.23 -1.08
N ARG A 33 24.05 1.60 -0.09
CA ARG A 33 25.07 0.57 -0.30
C ARG A 33 24.49 -0.70 -0.89
N ARG A 34 23.27 -1.08 -0.51
CA ARG A 34 22.56 -2.23 -1.09
C ARG A 34 22.26 -2.00 -2.57
N ALA A 35 21.66 -0.86 -2.91
CA ALA A 35 21.42 -0.46 -4.30
C ALA A 35 22.73 -0.39 -5.11
N GLY A 36 23.81 0.07 -4.47
CA GLY A 36 25.16 0.03 -5.05
C GLY A 36 25.65 -1.39 -5.32
N ALA A 37 25.49 -2.31 -4.38
CA ALA A 37 25.94 -3.70 -4.51
C ALA A 37 25.28 -4.41 -5.70
N ASP A 38 23.99 -4.18 -5.91
CA ASP A 38 23.24 -4.71 -7.06
C ASP A 38 23.77 -4.17 -8.40
N ASN A 39 24.41 -2.99 -8.37
CA ASN A 39 25.05 -2.35 -9.52
C ASN A 39 26.58 -2.54 -9.54
N GLY A 40 27.08 -3.54 -8.82
CA GLY A 40 28.49 -3.93 -8.82
C GLY A 40 29.42 -3.01 -8.02
N TRP A 41 28.88 -2.11 -7.20
CA TRP A 41 29.67 -1.43 -6.18
C TRP A 41 30.02 -2.40 -5.06
N ARG A 42 31.18 -2.23 -4.44
CA ARG A 42 31.59 -3.02 -3.29
C ARG A 42 31.83 -2.10 -2.11
N HIS A 43 31.40 -2.52 -0.94
CA HIS A 43 31.74 -1.88 0.32
C HIS A 43 32.64 -2.81 1.13
N VAL A 44 33.87 -2.38 1.45
CA VAL A 44 34.82 -3.18 2.24
C VAL A 44 35.50 -2.27 3.25
N ASN A 45 35.45 -2.64 4.53
CA ASN A 45 36.13 -1.95 5.64
C ASN A 45 35.85 -0.43 5.68
N GLY A 46 34.58 -0.03 5.56
CA GLY A 46 34.19 1.38 5.62
C GLY A 46 34.46 2.17 4.34
N ARG A 47 34.86 1.52 3.25
CA ARG A 47 35.15 2.18 1.96
C ARG A 47 34.21 1.71 0.86
N ASP A 48 33.70 2.65 0.09
CA ASP A 48 32.85 2.41 -1.08
C ASP A 48 33.68 2.43 -2.38
N TYR A 49 33.67 1.30 -3.07
CA TYR A 49 34.37 1.07 -4.34
C TYR A 49 33.34 0.97 -5.46
N CYS A 50 33.45 1.81 -6.49
CA CYS A 50 32.62 1.66 -7.68
C CYS A 50 32.98 0.36 -8.45
N ALA A 51 32.14 -0.01 -9.41
CA ALA A 51 32.36 -1.19 -10.24
C ALA A 51 33.77 -1.21 -10.87
N ALA A 52 34.24 -0.08 -11.40
CA ALA A 52 35.56 0.02 -12.02
C ALA A 52 36.71 -0.23 -11.02
N CYS A 53 36.63 0.37 -9.82
CA CYS A 53 37.62 0.17 -8.76
C CYS A 53 37.58 -1.26 -8.20
N SER A 54 36.44 -1.93 -8.33
CA SER A 54 36.22 -3.32 -7.94
C SER A 54 36.65 -4.34 -9.01
N GLY A 55 37.30 -3.91 -10.09
CA GLY A 55 37.79 -4.78 -11.16
C GLY A 55 36.76 -5.11 -12.24
N SER A 56 35.60 -4.46 -12.26
CA SER A 56 34.66 -4.57 -13.37
C SER A 56 35.22 -3.93 -14.64
N LYS A 57 34.97 -4.56 -15.79
CA LYS A 57 35.27 -3.97 -17.12
C LYS A 57 34.35 -2.80 -17.46
N ILE A 58 33.22 -2.67 -16.76
CA ILE A 58 32.26 -1.59 -16.92
C ILE A 58 32.76 -0.38 -16.12
N LYS A 59 32.85 0.79 -16.78
CA LYS A 59 33.34 2.05 -16.19
C LYS A 59 32.24 3.09 -16.06
N PRO A 60 31.21 2.87 -15.21
CA PRO A 60 30.16 3.85 -15.04
C PRO A 60 30.71 5.06 -14.27
N ARG A 61 30.48 6.26 -14.81
CA ARG A 61 30.79 7.53 -14.10
C ARG A 61 29.63 7.96 -13.20
N LEU A 62 28.41 7.61 -13.57
CA LEU A 62 27.20 7.86 -12.82
C LEU A 62 26.34 6.60 -12.88
N VAL A 63 25.86 6.15 -11.73
CA VAL A 63 24.81 5.14 -11.61
C VAL A 63 23.62 5.79 -10.93
N VAL A 64 22.46 5.74 -11.56
CA VAL A 64 21.18 6.10 -10.94
C VAL A 64 20.51 4.78 -10.57
N ALA A 65 20.52 4.46 -9.28
CA ALA A 65 19.88 3.26 -8.75
C ALA A 65 18.65 3.69 -7.95
N VAL A 66 17.51 3.65 -8.60
CA VAL A 66 16.23 3.63 -7.89
C VAL A 66 16.17 2.25 -7.26
N ASN A 67 15.94 2.15 -5.95
CA ASN A 67 15.58 0.87 -5.36
C ASN A 67 14.35 0.40 -6.14
N ALA A 68 14.54 -0.61 -6.99
CA ALA A 68 13.43 -1.32 -7.56
C ALA A 68 12.75 -1.99 -6.37
N VAL A 69 11.78 -1.31 -5.76
CA VAL A 69 10.75 -1.99 -5.01
C VAL A 69 9.97 -2.74 -6.08
N GLU A 70 10.46 -3.92 -6.42
CA GLU A 70 9.74 -5.16 -6.22
C GLU A 70 10.63 -6.33 -6.66
N PRO A 71 11.06 -7.21 -5.74
CA PRO A 71 11.79 -8.42 -6.11
C PRO A 71 10.87 -9.36 -6.91
N LEU A 72 11.44 -10.30 -7.68
CA LEU A 72 10.70 -11.38 -8.36
C LEU A 72 9.72 -12.17 -7.45
N ASP A 73 9.92 -12.08 -6.13
CA ASP A 73 9.03 -12.60 -5.09
C ASP A 73 7.68 -11.85 -5.00
N SER A 74 7.60 -10.61 -5.51
CA SER A 74 6.37 -9.81 -5.53
C SER A 74 5.30 -10.41 -6.45
N ARG A 75 5.71 -11.10 -7.52
CA ARG A 75 4.83 -11.78 -8.48
C ARG A 75 4.07 -12.93 -7.83
N VAL A 76 4.80 -13.80 -7.13
CA VAL A 76 4.29 -14.92 -6.31
C VAL A 76 3.56 -14.42 -5.04
N ARG A 77 3.68 -13.13 -4.74
CA ARG A 77 2.93 -12.48 -3.66
C ARG A 77 1.70 -11.76 -4.17
N ALA A 78 1.59 -11.38 -5.43
CA ALA A 78 0.44 -10.61 -5.94
C ALA A 78 -0.82 -11.47 -5.93
N ASP A 79 -0.74 -12.69 -6.45
CA ASP A 79 -1.80 -13.70 -6.37
C ASP A 79 -2.16 -14.04 -4.92
N LEU A 80 -1.17 -14.25 -4.05
CA LEU A 80 -1.38 -14.54 -2.63
C LEU A 80 -2.01 -13.36 -1.88
N ARG A 81 -1.61 -12.11 -2.20
CA ARG A 81 -2.18 -10.87 -1.64
C ARG A 81 -3.65 -10.73 -2.03
N LEU A 82 -3.96 -10.87 -3.32
CA LEU A 82 -5.33 -10.82 -3.85
C LEU A 82 -6.22 -11.90 -3.21
N GLN A 83 -5.74 -13.14 -3.16
CA GLN A 83 -6.46 -14.26 -2.53
C GLN A 83 -6.67 -14.02 -1.03
N THR A 84 -5.67 -13.52 -0.32
CA THR A 84 -5.75 -13.26 1.13
C THR A 84 -6.68 -12.10 1.44
N ALA A 85 -6.65 -11.03 0.64
CA ALA A 85 -7.57 -9.90 0.76
C ALA A 85 -9.02 -10.35 0.53
N LYS A 86 -9.28 -11.11 -0.55
CA LYS A 86 -10.61 -11.69 -0.80
C LYS A 86 -11.09 -12.56 0.35
N ARG A 87 -10.24 -13.47 0.85
CA ARG A 87 -10.57 -14.35 1.98
C ARG A 87 -10.85 -13.57 3.27
N THR A 88 -10.23 -12.41 3.45
CA THR A 88 -10.46 -11.52 4.59
C THR A 88 -11.75 -10.73 4.44
N LEU A 89 -12.01 -10.16 3.27
CA LEU A 89 -13.14 -9.27 3.02
C LEU A 89 -14.46 -10.03 2.86
N LEU A 90 -14.46 -11.17 2.17
CA LEU A 90 -15.69 -11.88 1.81
C LEU A 90 -16.55 -12.28 3.04
N PRO A 91 -15.99 -12.81 4.14
CA PRO A 91 -16.78 -13.07 5.35
C PRO A 91 -17.36 -11.81 5.98
N LEU A 92 -16.63 -10.69 5.98
CA LEU A 92 -17.11 -9.41 6.54
C LEU A 92 -18.31 -8.89 5.74
N VAL A 93 -18.21 -8.92 4.40
CA VAL A 93 -19.29 -8.52 3.50
C VAL A 93 -20.51 -9.44 3.64
N ASN A 94 -20.31 -10.74 3.80
CA ASN A 94 -21.41 -11.69 4.00
C ASN A 94 -22.06 -11.58 5.39
N GLY A 95 -21.32 -11.11 6.39
CA GLY A 95 -21.83 -10.85 7.75
C GLY A 95 -22.44 -9.45 7.92
N ALA A 96 -22.24 -8.55 6.96
CA ALA A 96 -22.76 -7.19 6.99
C ALA A 96 -24.30 -7.17 6.94
N THR A 97 -24.91 -6.21 7.64
CA THR A 97 -26.36 -6.00 7.61
C THR A 97 -26.84 -5.80 6.18
N ALA A 98 -27.81 -6.61 5.76
CA ALA A 98 -28.35 -6.58 4.40
C ALA A 98 -29.19 -5.33 4.13
N GLY A 99 -29.25 -4.95 2.86
CA GLY A 99 -30.01 -3.79 2.38
C GLY A 99 -29.15 -2.54 2.21
N ASP A 100 -29.76 -1.50 1.64
CA ASP A 100 -29.08 -0.24 1.37
C ASP A 100 -28.76 0.46 2.69
N TRP A 101 -27.47 0.78 2.86
CA TRP A 101 -27.02 1.60 3.95
C TRP A 101 -27.24 3.06 3.58
N TRP A 102 -27.65 3.85 4.57
CA TRP A 102 -27.89 5.28 4.37
C TRP A 102 -27.47 6.07 5.59
N TYR A 103 -27.23 7.36 5.33
CA TYR A 103 -26.89 8.37 6.31
C TYR A 103 -27.86 9.55 6.17
N ASN A 104 -28.31 10.12 7.29
CA ASN A 104 -29.14 11.32 7.30
C ASN A 104 -28.63 12.28 8.39
N PRO A 105 -28.07 13.45 8.03
CA PRO A 105 -27.49 14.39 9.00
C PRO A 105 -28.55 15.05 9.90
N GLU A 106 -29.83 14.98 9.56
CA GLU A 106 -30.91 15.50 10.41
C GLU A 106 -31.32 14.52 11.52
N ARG A 107 -30.66 13.35 11.60
CA ARG A 107 -31.00 12.29 12.54
C ARG A 107 -29.77 11.83 13.30
N MET A 108 -29.93 11.73 14.62
CA MET A 108 -28.92 11.19 15.51
C MET A 108 -29.39 9.87 16.11
N TRP A 109 -28.43 8.99 16.38
CA TRP A 109 -28.65 7.76 17.12
C TRP A 109 -28.55 8.01 18.62
N ASN A 110 -29.59 7.63 19.37
CA ASN A 110 -29.63 7.75 20.84
C ASN A 110 -29.53 6.38 21.53
N GLY A 111 -28.77 5.46 20.94
CA GLY A 111 -28.56 4.13 21.52
C GLY A 111 -27.64 4.14 22.74
N PRO A 112 -27.16 2.96 23.20
CA PRO A 112 -26.33 2.82 24.41
C PRO A 112 -24.87 3.31 24.23
N GLY A 113 -24.64 4.23 23.28
CA GLY A 113 -23.32 4.75 22.92
C GLY A 113 -22.68 5.59 24.03
N LEU A 114 -21.45 6.03 23.77
CA LEU A 114 -20.67 6.84 24.71
C LEU A 114 -21.15 8.29 24.75
N HIS A 115 -21.85 8.74 23.71
CA HIS A 115 -22.37 10.09 23.59
C HIS A 115 -23.90 10.11 23.52
N PHE A 116 -24.48 11.21 24.03
CA PHE A 116 -25.89 11.50 23.77
C PHE A 116 -26.00 12.06 22.35
N GLY A 117 -26.62 11.30 21.46
CA GLY A 117 -26.70 11.64 20.04
C GLY A 117 -25.38 11.37 19.31
N GLU A 118 -25.38 10.35 18.46
CA GLU A 118 -24.25 10.01 17.59
C GLU A 118 -24.65 10.10 16.11
N GLU A 119 -23.73 10.55 15.28
CA GLU A 119 -23.80 10.30 13.83
C GLU A 119 -23.78 8.80 13.61
N PHE A 120 -24.62 8.31 12.69
CA PHE A 120 -24.77 6.89 12.49
C PHE A 120 -25.14 6.54 11.06
N VAL A 121 -24.72 5.34 10.66
CA VAL A 121 -25.19 4.69 9.45
C VAL A 121 -26.32 3.75 9.82
N ALA A 122 -27.37 3.75 9.01
CA ALA A 122 -28.54 2.90 9.18
C ALA A 122 -28.71 1.95 8.00
N ALA A 123 -29.38 0.83 8.25
CA ALA A 123 -29.93 -0.05 7.23
C ALA A 123 -31.45 -0.19 7.37
N GLY A 124 -32.11 -0.49 6.26
CA GLY A 124 -33.56 -0.67 6.22
C GLY A 124 -34.35 0.64 6.07
N PRO A 125 -35.68 0.61 6.24
CA PRO A 125 -36.55 1.76 6.02
C PRO A 125 -36.24 2.94 6.94
N VAL A 126 -36.41 4.15 6.43
CA VAL A 126 -36.16 5.40 7.19
C VAL A 126 -37.05 5.52 8.42
N ASP A 127 -38.26 4.96 8.43
CA ASP A 127 -39.17 4.99 9.59
C ASP A 127 -38.83 3.94 10.66
N ARG A 128 -38.03 2.92 10.31
CA ARG A 128 -37.59 1.84 11.21
C ARG A 128 -36.12 1.48 10.97
N PRO A 129 -35.19 2.43 11.19
CA PRO A 129 -33.77 2.23 10.95
C PRO A 129 -33.20 1.19 11.92
N LEU A 130 -32.36 0.30 11.39
CA LEU A 130 -31.42 -0.45 12.20
C LEU A 130 -30.07 0.26 12.14
N CYS A 131 -29.56 0.73 13.29
CA CYS A 131 -28.22 1.29 13.37
C CYS A 131 -27.18 0.20 13.06
N VAL A 132 -26.32 0.45 12.05
CA VAL A 132 -25.24 -0.47 11.66
C VAL A 132 -23.88 -0.02 12.17
N ALA A 133 -23.67 1.29 12.32
CA ALA A 133 -22.45 1.86 12.88
C ALA A 133 -22.73 3.26 13.46
N GLY A 134 -22.26 3.54 14.67
CA GLY A 134 -22.09 4.91 15.16
C GLY A 134 -20.68 5.40 14.79
N THR A 135 -20.55 6.61 14.28
CA THR A 135 -19.27 7.17 13.81
C THR A 135 -18.69 8.22 14.75
N GLY A 136 -19.51 8.78 15.64
CA GLY A 136 -19.05 9.71 16.68
C GLY A 136 -20.14 10.69 17.09
N PRO A 137 -19.80 11.76 17.84
CA PRO A 137 -20.77 12.75 18.32
C PRO A 137 -21.56 13.38 17.16
N ALA A 138 -22.85 13.61 17.38
CA ALA A 138 -23.71 14.36 16.46
C ALA A 138 -23.15 15.76 16.17
N ASP A 139 -23.40 16.26 14.96
CA ASP A 139 -22.95 17.56 14.43
C ASP A 139 -21.42 17.74 14.37
N ASN A 140 -20.64 16.68 14.63
CA ASN A 140 -19.21 16.70 14.42
C ASN A 140 -18.89 16.48 12.93
N PRO A 141 -18.20 17.42 12.25
CA PRO A 141 -17.95 17.32 10.82
C PRO A 141 -17.26 16.02 10.39
N GLN A 142 -16.29 15.53 11.17
CA GLN A 142 -15.59 14.28 10.85
C GLN A 142 -16.53 13.08 10.99
N SER A 143 -17.31 13.01 12.07
CA SER A 143 -18.28 11.92 12.27
C SER A 143 -19.32 11.87 11.15
N MET A 144 -19.77 13.03 10.67
CA MET A 144 -20.71 13.16 9.56
C MET A 144 -20.10 12.66 8.25
N ASP A 145 -18.87 13.09 7.94
CA ASP A 145 -18.13 12.65 6.74
C ASP A 145 -17.88 11.14 6.75
N ASP A 146 -17.53 10.58 7.92
CA ASP A 146 -17.33 9.15 8.10
C ASP A 146 -18.64 8.36 7.88
N ALA A 147 -19.76 8.84 8.44
CA ALA A 147 -21.07 8.20 8.24
C ALA A 147 -21.51 8.25 6.77
N ALA A 148 -21.33 9.40 6.11
CA ALA A 148 -21.62 9.55 4.69
C ALA A 148 -20.75 8.61 3.83
N TYR A 149 -19.45 8.52 4.13
CA TYR A 149 -18.54 7.61 3.43
C TYR A 149 -18.95 6.14 3.61
N ILE A 150 -19.17 5.70 4.85
CA ILE A 150 -19.54 4.30 5.12
C ILE A 150 -20.88 3.94 4.46
N ALA A 151 -21.86 4.84 4.48
CA ALA A 151 -23.14 4.64 3.80
C ALA A 151 -22.97 4.53 2.27
N ALA A 152 -22.11 5.35 1.67
CA ALA A 152 -21.84 5.33 0.24
C ALA A 152 -21.11 4.06 -0.22
N VAL A 153 -20.19 3.53 0.60
CA VAL A 153 -19.54 2.24 0.31
C VAL A 153 -20.55 1.11 0.50
N GLY A 154 -21.15 0.99 1.68
CA GLY A 154 -22.13 -0.06 1.95
C GLY A 154 -21.63 -1.50 1.69
N PRO A 155 -22.51 -2.49 1.83
CA PRO A 155 -22.14 -3.90 1.65
C PRO A 155 -21.97 -4.26 0.16
N GLU A 156 -22.72 -3.61 -0.74
CA GLU A 156 -22.72 -3.94 -2.17
C GLU A 156 -21.41 -3.53 -2.87
N VAL A 157 -20.80 -2.38 -2.51
CA VAL A 157 -19.45 -2.06 -3.00
C VAL A 157 -18.44 -3.08 -2.48
N GLY A 158 -18.58 -3.52 -1.23
CA GLY A 158 -17.78 -4.62 -0.66
C GLY A 158 -17.88 -5.90 -1.50
N ARG A 159 -19.10 -6.29 -1.93
CA ARG A 159 -19.30 -7.44 -2.85
C ARG A 159 -18.62 -7.22 -4.19
N ALA A 160 -18.80 -6.05 -4.80
CA ALA A 160 -18.17 -5.71 -6.07
C ALA A 160 -16.63 -5.80 -5.98
N ILE A 161 -16.05 -5.28 -4.89
CA ILE A 161 -14.62 -5.39 -4.61
C ILE A 161 -14.18 -6.85 -4.53
N THR A 162 -14.93 -7.73 -3.85
CA THR A 162 -14.56 -9.17 -3.82
C THR A 162 -14.58 -9.82 -5.20
N GLY A 163 -15.43 -9.35 -6.11
CA GLY A 163 -15.46 -9.75 -7.52
C GLY A 163 -14.19 -9.31 -8.25
N VAL A 164 -13.84 -8.02 -8.15
CA VAL A 164 -12.61 -7.45 -8.76
C VAL A 164 -11.36 -8.17 -8.27
N LEU A 165 -11.25 -8.43 -6.95
CA LEU A 165 -10.12 -9.17 -6.39
C LEU A 165 -10.03 -10.59 -6.94
N ASN A 166 -11.17 -11.25 -7.19
CA ASN A 166 -11.19 -12.60 -7.77
C ASN A 166 -10.74 -12.60 -9.23
N GLU A 167 -11.28 -11.69 -10.04
CA GLU A 167 -10.94 -11.59 -11.46
C GLU A 167 -9.46 -11.22 -11.67
N ALA A 168 -8.96 -10.27 -10.87
CA ALA A 168 -7.55 -9.92 -10.86
C ALA A 168 -6.68 -11.10 -10.41
N PHE A 169 -7.11 -11.87 -9.40
CA PHE A 169 -6.40 -13.07 -8.99
C PHE A 169 -6.32 -14.10 -10.12
N GLU A 170 -7.44 -14.39 -10.80
CA GLU A 170 -7.47 -15.36 -11.89
C GLU A 170 -6.53 -14.95 -13.03
N THR A 171 -6.53 -13.66 -13.39
CA THR A 171 -5.63 -13.09 -14.40
C THR A 171 -4.17 -13.23 -13.99
N VAL A 172 -3.80 -12.69 -12.82
CA VAL A 172 -2.43 -12.71 -12.31
C VAL A 172 -1.93 -14.15 -12.13
N HIS A 173 -2.78 -15.07 -11.68
CA HIS A 173 -2.42 -16.48 -11.50
C HIS A 173 -2.16 -17.20 -12.82
N GLN A 174 -2.99 -16.97 -13.85
CA GLN A 174 -2.77 -17.50 -15.20
C GLN A 174 -1.48 -16.97 -15.82
N GLU A 175 -1.15 -15.71 -15.53
CA GLU A 175 0.06 -15.03 -15.99
C GLU A 175 1.27 -15.27 -15.05
N GLN A 176 1.25 -16.30 -14.20
CA GLN A 176 2.36 -16.68 -13.33
C GLN A 176 2.84 -15.56 -12.39
N GLY A 177 1.91 -14.75 -11.90
CA GLY A 177 2.17 -13.65 -10.98
C GLY A 177 2.51 -12.32 -11.66
N LEU A 178 2.41 -12.22 -13.00
CA LEU A 178 2.63 -10.96 -13.70
C LEU A 178 1.45 -10.00 -13.46
N VAL A 179 1.77 -8.72 -13.28
CA VAL A 179 0.82 -7.62 -13.12
C VAL A 179 1.07 -6.66 -14.27
N GLU A 180 0.48 -6.94 -15.43
CA GLU A 180 0.78 -6.19 -16.66
C GLU A 180 -0.16 -5.00 -16.89
N THR A 181 -1.34 -5.00 -16.26
CA THR A 181 -2.37 -3.98 -16.48
C THR A 181 -2.51 -3.04 -15.29
N SER A 182 -2.94 -1.81 -15.57
CA SER A 182 -3.30 -0.83 -14.53
C SER A 182 -4.46 -1.32 -13.65
N LEU A 183 -5.36 -2.15 -14.18
CA LEU A 183 -6.46 -2.74 -13.43
C LEU A 183 -5.97 -3.79 -12.42
N THR A 184 -5.09 -4.70 -12.85
CA THR A 184 -4.47 -5.69 -11.95
C THR A 184 -3.62 -5.01 -10.88
N GLN A 185 -2.89 -3.95 -11.22
CA GLN A 185 -2.14 -3.18 -10.22
C GLN A 185 -3.08 -2.50 -9.21
N ALA A 186 -4.15 -1.85 -9.67
CA ALA A 186 -5.12 -1.23 -8.78
C ALA A 186 -5.80 -2.26 -7.84
N ALA A 187 -6.04 -3.48 -8.32
CA ALA A 187 -6.56 -4.56 -7.48
C ALA A 187 -5.54 -5.03 -6.42
N VAL A 188 -4.24 -5.07 -6.76
CA VAL A 188 -3.17 -5.38 -5.79
C VAL A 188 -3.06 -4.26 -4.75
N ASP A 189 -3.09 -3.00 -5.15
CA ASP A 189 -3.06 -1.86 -4.23
C ASP A 189 -4.26 -1.87 -3.28
N LEU A 190 -5.45 -2.23 -3.80
CA LEU A 190 -6.66 -2.42 -3.01
C LEU A 190 -6.53 -3.59 -2.03
N ALA A 191 -5.95 -4.71 -2.46
CA ALA A 191 -5.66 -5.83 -1.58
C ALA A 191 -4.72 -5.42 -0.44
N ASP A 192 -3.66 -4.67 -0.75
CA ASP A 192 -2.72 -4.17 0.25
C ASP A 192 -3.40 -3.18 1.21
N ALA A 193 -4.31 -2.32 0.75
CA ALA A 193 -5.09 -1.44 1.62
C ALA A 193 -6.01 -2.24 2.58
N ILE A 194 -6.67 -3.29 2.09
CA ILE A 194 -7.48 -4.19 2.93
C ILE A 194 -6.61 -4.87 3.99
N LEU A 195 -5.43 -5.34 3.62
CA LEU A 195 -4.55 -6.10 4.52
C LEU A 195 -3.79 -5.21 5.53
N ARG A 196 -3.55 -3.94 5.22
CA ARG A 196 -2.92 -2.96 6.13
C ARG A 196 -3.68 -2.80 7.44
N THR A 197 -4.99 -2.98 7.45
CA THR A 197 -5.85 -2.79 8.64
C THR A 197 -5.60 -3.78 9.78
N LYS A 198 -4.72 -4.78 9.62
CA LYS A 198 -4.39 -5.77 10.66
C LYS A 198 -3.04 -5.59 11.37
N GLY A 199 -2.31 -4.50 11.13
CA GLY A 199 -1.03 -4.22 11.78
C GLY A 199 -1.15 -3.28 12.98
N GLU A 200 -0.94 -3.82 14.18
CA GLU A 200 -0.50 -3.12 15.41
C GLU A 200 -1.42 -2.03 15.97
N GLN A 201 -2.36 -2.45 16.83
CA GLN A 201 -2.65 -1.75 18.09
C GLN A 201 -2.00 -2.52 19.23
#